data_AF-A0A523GQA3-F1
#
_entry.id   AF-A0A523GQA3-F1
#
_cell.length_a   1.000
_cell.length_b   1.000
_cell.length_c   1.000
_cell.angle_alpha   90.00
_cell.angle_beta   90.00
_cell.angle_gamma   90.00
#
_symmetry.space_group_name_H-M   'P 1'
#
loop_
_entity.id
_entity.type
_entity.pdbx_description
1 polymer ?
#
loop_
_entity_poly.entity_id
_entity_poly.type
_entity_poly.pdbx_seq_one_letter_code
_entity_poly.pdbx_strand_id
1 'polypeptide(L)'
;DAALDHVVERLAAAGYVLESLATASDRLRYRVEEYPLSAPAWEPISATLSIHGSERPILELASNRNMLVTRSFSTTPDGVTAELVFAGSGSRTELDALDVRGKIVLADGDLSRVFRDAVQERGALGVLAYSLPGYLKPQVNKHSIQFKRITMDEAASSWGIALSTDAREKLQTALEDGPVQVTVQTEVKWTPNAIERTVVADIRGSDVPGELTSWGFYRGNRTND
;
A
#
# COMPACT_ATOMS: atom_id res chain seq x y z
N ASP A 1 12.34 8.75 -10.81
CA ASP A 1 13.44 7.80 -10.61
C ASP A 1 14.64 8.37 -9.84
N ALA A 2 14.50 9.54 -9.18
CA ALA A 2 15.63 10.24 -8.53
C ALA A 2 16.32 9.48 -7.39
N ALA A 3 15.67 8.50 -6.76
CA ALA A 3 16.24 7.76 -5.64
C ALA A 3 17.33 6.75 -6.08
N LEU A 4 17.11 6.04 -7.18
CA LEU A 4 18.09 5.08 -7.71
C LEU A 4 19.30 5.83 -8.27
N ASP A 5 19.05 6.86 -9.06
CA ASP A 5 20.11 7.68 -9.66
C ASP A 5 20.96 8.32 -8.55
N HIS A 6 20.36 8.73 -7.43
CA HIS A 6 21.10 9.19 -6.25
C HIS A 6 22.02 8.11 -5.65
N VAL A 7 21.57 6.84 -5.56
CA VAL A 7 22.43 5.74 -5.10
C VAL A 7 23.60 5.53 -6.07
N VAL A 8 23.34 5.57 -7.37
CA VAL A 8 24.38 5.44 -8.41
C VAL A 8 25.42 6.57 -8.30
N GLU A 9 24.98 7.82 -8.14
CA GLU A 9 25.87 8.97 -7.92
C GLU A 9 26.75 8.78 -6.67
N ARG A 10 26.17 8.25 -5.58
CA ARG A 10 26.89 8.01 -4.33
C ARG A 10 27.90 6.88 -4.45
N LEU A 11 27.58 5.82 -5.19
CA LEU A 11 28.52 4.74 -5.49
C LEU A 11 29.68 5.25 -6.34
N ALA A 12 29.40 6.01 -7.41
CA ALA A 12 30.43 6.61 -8.25
C ALA A 12 31.35 7.54 -7.45
N ALA A 13 30.79 8.40 -6.59
CA ALA A 13 31.56 9.26 -5.69
C ALA A 13 32.41 8.49 -4.67
N ALA A 14 32.00 7.26 -4.32
CA ALA A 14 32.74 6.36 -3.44
C ALA A 14 33.81 5.52 -4.18
N GLY A 15 34.01 5.74 -5.49
CA GLY A 15 35.01 5.04 -6.30
C GLY A 15 34.55 3.73 -6.92
N TYR A 16 33.25 3.44 -6.91
CA TYR A 16 32.70 2.33 -7.69
C TYR A 16 32.69 2.68 -9.19
N VAL A 17 33.08 1.71 -10.00
CA VAL A 17 33.11 1.83 -11.47
C VAL A 17 31.92 1.08 -12.07
N LEU A 18 31.28 1.66 -13.09
CA LEU A 18 30.22 0.97 -13.82
C LEU A 18 30.80 -0.32 -14.43
N GLU A 19 30.13 -1.46 -14.25
CA GLU A 19 30.65 -2.78 -14.60
C GLU A 19 31.07 -2.89 -16.07
N SER A 20 30.33 -2.25 -16.99
CA SER A 20 30.65 -2.22 -18.42
C SER A 20 31.91 -1.42 -18.78
N LEU A 21 32.38 -0.56 -17.88
CA LEU A 21 33.61 0.23 -17.99
C LEU A 21 34.74 -0.31 -17.10
N ALA A 22 34.43 -1.27 -16.22
CA ALA A 22 35.37 -1.79 -15.24
C ALA A 22 36.40 -2.73 -15.88
N THR A 23 37.66 -2.55 -15.49
CA THR A 23 38.79 -3.40 -15.83
C THR A 23 38.95 -4.54 -14.81
N ALA A 24 39.75 -5.56 -15.12
CA ALA A 24 40.01 -6.68 -14.20
C ALA A 24 40.57 -6.23 -12.82
N SER A 25 41.28 -5.09 -12.76
CA SER A 25 41.79 -4.53 -11.51
C SER A 25 40.77 -3.76 -10.68
N ASP A 26 39.65 -3.34 -11.28
CA ASP A 26 38.62 -2.60 -10.56
C ASP A 26 37.85 -3.54 -9.64
N ARG A 27 37.94 -3.28 -8.33
CA ARG A 27 37.31 -4.10 -7.30
C ARG A 27 35.95 -3.59 -6.87
N LEU A 28 35.74 -2.28 -6.90
CA LEU A 28 34.46 -1.65 -6.57
C LEU A 28 33.67 -1.49 -7.86
N ARG A 29 32.65 -2.30 -8.06
CA ARG A 29 31.84 -2.27 -9.28
C ARG A 29 30.38 -2.14 -8.97
N TYR A 30 29.65 -1.48 -9.86
CA TYR A 30 28.19 -1.50 -9.82
C TYR A 30 27.61 -1.71 -11.19
N ARG A 31 26.40 -2.23 -11.24
CA ARG A 31 25.57 -2.30 -12.45
C ARG A 31 24.14 -1.95 -12.11
N VAL A 32 23.40 -1.55 -13.14
CA VAL A 32 21.96 -1.36 -13.05
C VAL A 32 21.32 -2.47 -13.87
N GLU A 33 20.57 -3.33 -13.19
CA GLU A 33 19.79 -4.39 -13.82
C GLU A 33 18.38 -3.87 -14.08
N GLU A 34 17.81 -4.24 -15.21
CA GLU A 34 16.49 -3.82 -15.64
C GLU A 34 15.58 -5.05 -15.81
N TYR A 35 14.42 -5.01 -15.16
CA TYR A 35 13.45 -6.09 -15.14
C TYR A 35 12.08 -5.54 -15.56
N PRO A 36 11.59 -5.89 -16.77
CA PRO A 36 10.24 -5.53 -17.18
C PRO A 36 9.20 -6.14 -16.25
N LEU A 37 8.27 -5.33 -15.75
CA LEU A 37 7.17 -5.81 -14.92
C LEU A 37 6.13 -6.52 -15.77
N SER A 38 5.61 -7.64 -15.25
CA SER A 38 4.55 -8.41 -15.90
C SER A 38 3.17 -7.76 -15.78
N ALA A 39 3.04 -6.73 -14.95
CA ALA A 39 1.82 -5.96 -14.75
C ALA A 39 2.17 -4.46 -14.67
N PRO A 40 1.22 -3.55 -14.96
CA PRO A 40 1.45 -2.12 -14.80
C PRO A 40 1.93 -1.77 -13.39
N ALA A 41 2.89 -0.84 -13.29
CA ALA A 41 3.28 -0.30 -11.99
C ALA A 41 2.15 0.56 -11.43
N TRP A 42 1.93 0.42 -10.13
CA TRP A 42 0.91 1.15 -9.38
C TRP A 42 1.58 2.17 -8.46
N GLU A 43 1.24 3.44 -8.62
CA GLU A 43 1.77 4.54 -7.82
C GLU A 43 0.60 5.33 -7.19
N PRO A 44 0.49 5.38 -5.85
CA PRO A 44 -0.48 6.24 -5.20
C PRO A 44 0.03 7.70 -5.20
N ILE A 45 -0.73 8.59 -5.82
CA ILE A 45 -0.39 10.03 -5.93
C ILE A 45 -1.00 10.79 -4.76
N SER A 46 -2.29 10.61 -4.51
CA SER A 46 -3.01 11.22 -3.38
C SER A 46 -4.11 10.30 -2.87
N ALA A 47 -4.46 10.41 -1.60
CA ALA A 47 -5.64 9.80 -1.03
C ALA A 47 -6.09 10.59 0.20
N THR A 48 -7.40 10.81 0.34
CA THR A 48 -8.01 11.44 1.50
C THR A 48 -9.29 10.70 1.90
N LEU A 49 -9.55 10.67 3.19
CA LEU A 49 -10.78 10.18 3.79
C LEU A 49 -11.25 11.23 4.79
N SER A 50 -12.49 11.71 4.60
CA SER A 50 -13.12 12.72 5.43
C SER A 50 -14.53 12.26 5.83
N ILE A 51 -14.97 12.61 7.03
CA ILE A 51 -16.40 12.62 7.34
C ILE A 51 -17.02 13.78 6.55
N HIS A 52 -18.13 13.56 5.86
CA HIS A 52 -18.76 14.58 5.02
C HIS A 52 -19.12 15.82 5.86
N GLY A 53 -18.78 17.00 5.37
CA GLY A 53 -18.94 18.27 6.09
C GLY A 53 -17.80 18.61 7.07
N SER A 54 -16.83 17.72 7.29
CA SER A 54 -15.61 18.04 8.04
C SER A 54 -14.69 18.95 7.22
N GLU A 55 -14.10 19.95 7.88
CA GLU A 55 -13.09 20.83 7.25
C GLU A 55 -11.77 20.13 6.94
N ARG A 56 -11.46 19.03 7.65
CA ARG A 56 -10.17 18.33 7.54
C ARG A 56 -10.38 16.83 7.34
N PRO A 57 -9.47 16.18 6.57
CA PRO A 57 -9.46 14.74 6.46
C PRO A 57 -9.12 14.08 7.80
N ILE A 58 -9.72 12.93 8.07
CA ILE A 58 -9.38 12.07 9.21
C ILE A 58 -8.20 11.14 8.89
N LEU A 59 -7.90 10.95 7.59
CA LEU A 59 -6.75 10.19 7.11
C LEU A 59 -6.34 10.67 5.71
N GLU A 60 -5.04 10.83 5.47
CA GLU A 60 -4.51 11.28 4.18
C GLU A 60 -3.15 10.64 3.83
N LEU A 61 -2.91 10.43 2.53
CA LEU A 61 -1.72 9.74 2.03
C LEU A 61 -0.43 10.48 2.39
N ALA A 62 -0.50 11.82 2.43
CA ALA A 62 0.63 12.69 2.72
C ALA A 62 1.24 12.42 4.11
N SER A 63 0.39 12.13 5.10
CA SER A 63 0.82 11.78 6.45
C SER A 63 0.89 10.26 6.67
N ASN A 64 0.21 9.45 5.84
CA ASN A 64 0.21 8.00 5.95
C ASN A 64 0.20 7.28 4.59
N ARG A 65 1.40 6.99 4.08
CA ARG A 65 1.60 6.35 2.76
C ARG A 65 1.07 4.91 2.67
N ASN A 66 0.74 4.27 3.80
CA ASN A 66 0.22 2.91 3.83
C ASN A 66 -1.32 2.84 3.78
N MET A 67 -2.03 3.97 3.81
CA MET A 67 -3.49 3.99 3.88
C MET A 67 -4.16 3.41 2.62
N LEU A 68 -3.66 3.77 1.43
CA LEU A 68 -4.27 3.36 0.18
C LEU A 68 -3.75 1.99 -0.20
N VAL A 69 -4.66 1.04 -0.33
CA VAL A 69 -4.32 -0.35 -0.54
C VAL A 69 -3.83 -0.56 -1.96
N THR A 70 -2.76 -1.33 -2.14
CA THR A 70 -2.22 -1.62 -3.47
C THR A 70 -3.28 -2.22 -4.38
N ARG A 71 -3.31 -1.73 -5.63
CA ARG A 71 -4.32 -2.01 -6.68
C ARG A 71 -5.66 -1.30 -6.50
N SER A 72 -5.78 -0.38 -5.54
CA SER A 72 -6.91 0.56 -5.53
C SER A 72 -6.86 1.48 -6.74
N PHE A 73 -8.02 1.82 -7.28
CA PHE A 73 -8.15 2.77 -8.38
C PHE A 73 -8.36 4.20 -7.88
N SER A 74 -8.20 5.16 -8.79
CA SER A 74 -8.62 6.54 -8.57
C SER A 74 -10.13 6.60 -8.45
N THR A 75 -10.64 7.45 -7.57
CA THR A 75 -12.03 7.91 -7.64
C THR A 75 -12.20 8.84 -8.84
N THR A 76 -13.45 9.26 -9.10
CA THR A 76 -13.69 10.46 -9.94
C THR A 76 -12.97 11.68 -9.36
N PRO A 77 -12.68 12.72 -10.16
CA PRO A 77 -11.99 13.92 -9.68
C PRO A 77 -12.65 14.60 -8.47
N ASP A 78 -13.98 14.57 -8.41
CA ASP A 78 -14.75 15.13 -7.28
C ASP A 78 -14.70 14.24 -6.02
N GLY A 79 -14.14 13.03 -6.14
CA GLY A 79 -14.23 11.98 -5.13
C GLY A 79 -15.56 11.24 -5.14
N VAL A 80 -15.70 10.36 -4.18
CA VAL A 80 -16.94 9.62 -3.90
C VAL A 80 -17.43 10.04 -2.52
N THR A 81 -18.65 10.57 -2.45
CA THR A 81 -19.35 10.78 -1.18
C THR A 81 -20.52 9.81 -1.10
N ALA A 82 -20.55 9.00 -0.05
CA ALA A 82 -21.61 8.01 0.15
C ALA A 82 -21.83 7.72 1.63
N GLU A 83 -22.96 7.08 1.92
CA GLU A 83 -23.28 6.58 3.25
C GLU A 83 -22.23 5.56 3.72
N LEU A 84 -21.85 5.67 4.99
CA LEU A 84 -20.95 4.76 5.67
C LEU A 84 -21.77 3.74 6.47
N VAL A 85 -21.53 2.45 6.23
CA VAL A 85 -22.17 1.37 7.00
C VAL A 85 -21.12 0.53 7.72
N PHE A 86 -21.32 0.29 9.00
CA PHE A 86 -20.44 -0.56 9.79
C PHE A 86 -20.91 -2.02 9.76
N ALA A 87 -20.06 -2.89 9.21
CA ALA A 87 -20.33 -4.30 9.03
C ALA A 87 -19.68 -5.19 10.10
N GLY A 88 -19.34 -4.65 11.27
CA GLY A 88 -18.70 -5.42 12.34
C GLY A 88 -17.37 -6.02 11.89
N SER A 89 -17.23 -7.35 11.94
CA SER A 89 -16.03 -8.04 11.42
C SER A 89 -15.96 -8.08 9.88
N GLY A 90 -17.01 -7.63 9.21
CA GLY A 90 -17.22 -7.74 7.77
C GLY A 90 -17.46 -9.17 7.33
N SER A 91 -17.97 -10.05 8.20
CA SER A 91 -18.35 -11.42 7.84
C SER A 91 -19.48 -11.41 6.80
N ARG A 92 -19.64 -12.52 6.05
CA ARG A 92 -20.74 -12.64 5.08
C ARG A 92 -22.10 -12.42 5.72
N THR A 93 -22.33 -13.00 6.91
CA THR A 93 -23.59 -12.84 7.65
C THR A 93 -23.86 -11.39 8.05
N GLU A 94 -22.84 -10.65 8.53
CA GLU A 94 -23.00 -9.23 8.85
C GLU A 94 -23.24 -8.39 7.59
N LEU A 95 -22.57 -8.70 6.48
CA LEU A 95 -22.78 -8.03 5.20
C LEU A 95 -24.15 -8.32 4.59
N ASP A 96 -24.67 -9.54 4.72
CA ASP A 96 -25.99 -9.95 4.21
C ASP A 96 -27.15 -9.32 5.00
N ALA A 97 -26.89 -8.93 6.26
CA ALA A 97 -27.85 -8.22 7.10
C ALA A 97 -27.92 -6.71 6.78
N LEU A 98 -27.03 -6.20 5.93
CA LEU A 98 -26.91 -4.79 5.58
C LEU A 98 -27.20 -4.58 4.09
N ASP A 99 -27.81 -3.46 3.74
CA ASP A 99 -27.80 -2.99 2.36
C ASP A 99 -26.49 -2.24 2.10
N VAL A 100 -25.51 -2.91 1.49
CA VAL A 100 -24.18 -2.33 1.22
C VAL A 100 -24.03 -1.76 -0.20
N ARG A 101 -25.01 -1.98 -1.08
CA ARG A 101 -24.90 -1.60 -2.49
C ARG A 101 -24.86 -0.07 -2.60
N GLY A 102 -23.86 0.45 -3.33
CA GLY A 102 -23.69 1.89 -3.50
C GLY A 102 -23.25 2.63 -2.22
N LYS A 103 -22.86 1.92 -1.17
CA LYS A 103 -22.38 2.48 0.10
C LYS A 103 -20.89 2.22 0.29
N ILE A 104 -20.28 2.89 1.27
CA ILE A 104 -18.91 2.63 1.72
C ILE A 104 -18.96 1.77 2.98
N VAL A 105 -18.24 0.65 3.00
CA VAL A 105 -18.29 -0.32 4.10
C VAL A 105 -17.11 -0.11 5.05
N LEU A 106 -17.39 0.10 6.33
CA LEU A 106 -16.43 0.03 7.43
C LEU A 106 -16.44 -1.37 8.05
N ALA A 107 -15.28 -1.98 8.25
CA ALA A 107 -15.17 -3.27 8.93
C ALA A 107 -13.90 -3.44 9.77
N ASP A 108 -14.03 -4.14 10.89
CA ASP A 108 -12.94 -4.62 11.72
C ASP A 108 -12.52 -6.03 11.27
N GLY A 109 -11.86 -6.11 10.11
CA GLY A 109 -11.54 -7.38 9.48
C GLY A 109 -10.38 -7.33 8.49
N ASP A 110 -10.09 -8.50 7.93
CA ASP A 110 -9.13 -8.61 6.84
C ASP A 110 -9.63 -7.85 5.60
N LEU A 111 -8.86 -6.86 5.18
CA LEU A 111 -9.25 -5.93 4.13
C LEU A 111 -9.52 -6.64 2.80
N SER A 112 -8.67 -7.60 2.42
CA SER A 112 -8.81 -8.32 1.15
C SER A 112 -10.09 -9.16 1.11
N ARG A 113 -10.42 -9.81 2.22
CA ARG A 113 -11.65 -10.57 2.39
C ARG A 113 -12.89 -9.67 2.34
N VAL A 114 -12.90 -8.59 3.12
CA VAL A 114 -14.03 -7.65 3.17
C VAL A 114 -14.24 -6.99 1.81
N PHE A 115 -13.16 -6.62 1.12
CA PHE A 115 -13.23 -6.08 -0.24
C PHE A 115 -13.95 -7.03 -1.20
N ARG A 116 -13.51 -8.29 -1.27
CA ARG A 116 -14.16 -9.30 -2.12
C ARG A 116 -15.65 -9.43 -1.80
N ASP A 117 -15.97 -9.62 -0.52
CA ASP A 117 -17.34 -9.93 -0.11
C ASP A 117 -18.28 -8.70 -0.21
N ALA A 118 -17.82 -7.49 0.11
CA ALA A 118 -18.65 -6.27 0.09
C ALA A 118 -18.70 -5.59 -1.28
N VAL A 119 -17.56 -5.44 -1.95
CA VAL A 119 -17.45 -4.70 -3.21
C VAL A 119 -17.79 -5.62 -4.37
N GLN A 120 -17.03 -6.70 -4.53
CA GLN A 120 -17.12 -7.53 -5.74
C GLN A 120 -18.42 -8.34 -5.79
N GLU A 121 -18.87 -8.86 -4.65
CA GLU A 121 -20.09 -9.69 -4.59
C GLU A 121 -21.37 -8.88 -4.33
N ARG A 122 -21.29 -7.75 -3.63
CA ARG A 122 -22.47 -7.01 -3.13
C ARG A 122 -22.60 -5.58 -3.66
N GLY A 123 -21.59 -5.06 -4.37
CA GLY A 123 -21.65 -3.77 -5.05
C GLY A 123 -21.49 -2.56 -4.14
N ALA A 124 -20.77 -2.69 -3.02
CA ALA A 124 -20.26 -1.54 -2.28
C ALA A 124 -19.28 -0.73 -3.16
N LEU A 125 -19.18 0.59 -2.93
CA LEU A 125 -18.30 1.48 -3.69
C LEU A 125 -16.83 1.35 -3.30
N GLY A 126 -16.56 0.93 -2.07
CA GLY A 126 -15.23 0.78 -1.51
C GLY A 126 -15.29 0.30 -0.05
N VAL A 127 -14.12 -0.03 0.48
CA VAL A 127 -14.00 -0.51 1.87
C VAL A 127 -13.00 0.29 2.68
N LEU A 128 -13.36 0.53 3.94
CA LEU A 128 -12.48 1.02 4.99
C LEU A 128 -12.31 -0.14 5.98
N ALA A 129 -11.09 -0.65 6.15
CA ALA A 129 -10.88 -1.80 7.03
C ALA A 129 -9.77 -1.59 8.05
N TYR A 130 -10.01 -2.06 9.27
CA TYR A 130 -9.06 -2.04 10.36
C TYR A 130 -8.75 -3.47 10.83
N SER A 131 -7.48 -3.83 10.92
CA SER A 131 -7.03 -5.14 11.40
C SER A 131 -5.62 -5.10 11.97
N LEU A 132 -5.30 -4.08 12.78
CA LEU A 132 -3.99 -4.02 13.42
C LEU A 132 -3.87 -5.06 14.54
N PRO A 133 -2.88 -5.97 14.48
CA PRO A 133 -2.66 -6.94 15.54
C PRO A 133 -2.12 -6.29 16.82
N GLY A 134 -2.44 -6.89 17.96
CA GLY A 134 -2.13 -6.34 19.29
C GLY A 134 -0.64 -6.07 19.55
N TYR A 135 0.27 -6.84 18.94
CA TYR A 135 1.72 -6.64 19.12
C TYR A 135 2.21 -5.28 18.58
N LEU A 136 1.46 -4.63 17.69
CA LEU A 136 1.76 -3.28 17.21
C LEU A 136 1.35 -2.19 18.20
N LYS A 137 0.77 -2.56 19.36
CA LYS A 137 0.28 -1.64 20.39
C LYS A 137 -0.57 -0.52 19.77
N PRO A 138 -1.67 -0.85 19.07
CA PRO A 138 -2.44 0.11 18.27
C PRO A 138 -2.99 1.30 19.07
N GLN A 139 -3.15 1.16 20.38
CA GLN A 139 -3.58 2.25 21.28
C GLN A 139 -2.45 3.23 21.63
N VAL A 140 -1.19 2.82 21.48
CA VAL A 140 -0.02 3.70 21.62
C VAL A 140 0.36 4.28 20.25
N ASN A 141 0.41 3.42 19.23
CA ASN A 141 0.79 3.80 17.87
C ASN A 141 -0.45 4.09 17.02
N LYS A 142 -1.27 5.06 17.44
CA LYS A 142 -2.62 5.27 16.89
C LYS A 142 -2.67 5.58 15.40
N HIS A 143 -1.58 6.07 14.80
CA HIS A 143 -1.48 6.37 13.37
C HIS A 143 -0.82 5.26 12.55
N SER A 144 -0.43 4.13 13.15
CA SER A 144 0.17 3.02 12.40
C SER A 144 -0.83 2.37 11.46
N ILE A 145 -0.35 2.00 10.26
CA ILE A 145 -1.10 1.25 9.25
C ILE A 145 -0.14 0.23 8.64
N GLN A 146 -0.60 -1.02 8.51
CA GLN A 146 0.15 -2.04 7.80
C GLN A 146 -0.21 -2.03 6.32
N PHE A 147 0.80 -2.28 5.48
CA PHE A 147 0.62 -2.42 4.05
C PHE A 147 -0.33 -3.58 3.72
N LYS A 148 -1.23 -3.36 2.75
CA LYS A 148 -2.24 -4.33 2.32
C LYS A 148 -2.36 -4.33 0.80
N ARG A 149 -2.92 -5.40 0.24
CA ARG A 149 -3.20 -5.55 -1.19
C ARG A 149 -4.60 -6.11 -1.39
N ILE A 150 -5.33 -5.63 -2.40
CA ILE A 150 -6.58 -6.23 -2.88
C ILE A 150 -6.39 -6.95 -4.21
N THR A 151 -7.36 -7.78 -4.57
CA THR A 151 -7.49 -8.25 -5.96
C THR A 151 -7.75 -7.04 -6.83
N MET A 152 -7.13 -7.00 -8.02
CA MET A 152 -7.36 -5.90 -8.96
C MET A 152 -8.76 -6.03 -9.55
N ASP A 153 -9.52 -4.94 -9.54
CA ASP A 153 -10.89 -4.89 -10.05
C ASP A 153 -11.06 -3.69 -10.99
N GLU A 154 -10.65 -3.91 -12.25
CA GLU A 154 -10.70 -2.88 -13.29
C GLU A 154 -12.14 -2.48 -13.65
N ALA A 155 -13.05 -3.46 -13.70
CA ALA A 155 -14.42 -3.24 -14.14
C ALA A 155 -15.18 -2.28 -13.23
N ALA A 156 -15.00 -2.42 -11.91
CA ALA A 156 -15.63 -1.57 -10.93
C ALA A 156 -14.76 -0.38 -10.49
N SER A 157 -13.51 -0.28 -10.97
CA SER A 157 -12.53 0.74 -10.55
C SER A 157 -12.52 0.94 -9.03
N SER A 158 -12.52 -0.17 -8.32
CA SER A 158 -12.76 -0.18 -6.88
C SER A 158 -11.51 0.13 -6.07
N TRP A 159 -11.71 0.53 -4.81
CA TRP A 159 -10.63 0.96 -3.93
C TRP A 159 -10.84 0.46 -2.49
N GLY A 160 -9.74 0.43 -1.75
CA GLY A 160 -9.75 0.11 -0.32
C GLY A 160 -8.80 1.01 0.44
N ILE A 161 -9.20 1.38 1.66
CA ILE A 161 -8.37 2.12 2.61
C ILE A 161 -8.17 1.26 3.86
N ALA A 162 -6.90 1.00 4.20
CA ALA A 162 -6.54 0.46 5.49
C ALA A 162 -6.58 1.61 6.51
N LEU A 163 -7.21 1.40 7.66
CA LEU A 163 -7.38 2.43 8.68
C LEU A 163 -6.30 2.34 9.75
N SER A 164 -5.94 3.51 10.28
CA SER A 164 -5.25 3.64 11.56
C SER A 164 -6.25 3.51 12.71
N THR A 165 -5.77 3.29 13.93
CA THR A 165 -6.62 3.25 15.14
C THR A 165 -7.37 4.58 15.31
N ASP A 166 -6.69 5.70 15.16
CA ASP A 166 -7.27 7.05 15.29
C ASP A 166 -8.38 7.30 14.26
N ALA A 167 -8.16 6.95 13.00
CA ALA A 167 -9.17 7.11 11.95
C ALA A 167 -10.39 6.20 12.18
N ARG A 168 -10.17 4.94 12.60
CA ARG A 168 -11.25 4.02 12.98
C ARG A 168 -12.10 4.58 14.11
N GLU A 169 -11.46 5.01 15.20
CA GLU A 169 -12.15 5.53 16.39
C GLU A 169 -13.01 6.75 16.02
N LYS A 170 -12.49 7.68 15.21
CA LYS A 170 -13.26 8.84 14.72
C LYS A 170 -14.50 8.45 13.91
N LEU A 171 -14.38 7.44 13.03
CA LEU A 171 -15.53 6.93 12.26
C LEU A 171 -16.56 6.25 13.15
N GLN A 172 -16.12 5.46 14.14
CA GLN A 172 -17.01 4.78 15.08
C GLN A 172 -17.78 5.78 15.94
N THR A 173 -17.11 6.78 16.51
CA THR A 173 -17.78 7.86 17.26
C THR A 173 -18.80 8.61 16.39
N ALA A 174 -18.46 8.94 15.14
CA ALA A 174 -19.40 9.60 14.25
C ALA A 174 -20.65 8.76 13.96
N LEU A 175 -20.49 7.43 13.83
CA LEU A 175 -21.60 6.49 13.63
C LEU A 175 -22.47 6.31 14.87
N GLU A 176 -21.90 6.47 16.07
CA GLU A 176 -22.64 6.49 17.34
C GLU A 176 -23.54 7.73 17.45
N ASP A 177 -23.11 8.86 16.87
CA ASP A 177 -23.86 10.12 16.84
C ASP A 177 -25.01 10.12 15.80
N GLY A 178 -24.99 9.19 14.83
CA GLY A 178 -26.06 9.01 13.85
C GLY A 178 -25.58 8.56 12.47
N PRO A 179 -26.44 8.66 11.44
CA PRO A 179 -26.06 8.32 10.07
C PRO A 179 -24.89 9.17 9.57
N VAL A 180 -23.86 8.51 9.04
CA VAL A 180 -22.64 9.16 8.55
C VAL A 180 -22.53 9.01 7.04
N GLN A 181 -22.12 10.10 6.39
CA GLN A 181 -21.54 10.05 5.05
C GLN A 181 -20.05 10.33 5.12
N VAL A 182 -19.25 9.68 4.28
CA VAL A 182 -17.82 9.96 4.13
C VAL A 182 -17.51 10.35 2.70
N THR A 183 -16.53 11.22 2.54
CA THR A 183 -15.95 11.61 1.25
C THR A 183 -14.58 10.98 1.14
N VAL A 184 -14.38 10.22 0.06
CA VAL A 184 -13.09 9.59 -0.29
C VAL A 184 -12.63 10.13 -1.62
N GLN A 185 -11.37 10.56 -1.69
CA GLN A 185 -10.70 10.93 -2.93
C GLN A 185 -9.43 10.12 -3.04
N THR A 186 -9.20 9.48 -4.18
CA THR A 186 -7.97 8.77 -4.47
C THR A 186 -7.48 9.11 -5.86
N GLU A 187 -6.18 9.25 -6.00
CA GLU A 187 -5.51 9.43 -7.27
C GLU A 187 -4.35 8.44 -7.34
N VAL A 188 -4.37 7.60 -8.36
CA VAL A 188 -3.31 6.65 -8.66
C VAL A 188 -2.85 6.81 -10.09
N LYS A 189 -1.56 6.57 -10.31
CA LYS A 189 -0.95 6.48 -11.63
C LYS A 189 -0.63 5.03 -11.93
N TRP A 190 -1.13 4.56 -13.06
CA TRP A 190 -0.76 3.28 -13.63
C TRP A 190 0.26 3.49 -14.74
N THR A 191 1.41 2.85 -14.64
CA THR A 191 2.47 2.93 -15.65
C THR A 191 2.55 1.59 -16.38
N PRO A 192 2.05 1.48 -17.63
CA PRO A 192 2.17 0.25 -18.42
C PRO A 192 3.62 0.02 -18.83
N ASN A 193 3.99 -1.24 -19.07
CA ASN A 193 5.35 -1.63 -19.49
C ASN A 193 6.45 -1.05 -18.59
N ALA A 194 6.16 -0.92 -17.30
CA ALA A 194 7.10 -0.38 -16.34
C ALA A 194 8.32 -1.32 -16.20
N ILE A 195 9.47 -0.72 -15.95
CA ILE A 195 10.74 -1.41 -15.75
C ILE A 195 11.15 -1.19 -14.29
N GLU A 196 11.34 -2.27 -13.55
CA GLU A 196 12.03 -2.24 -12.27
C GLU A 196 13.53 -2.16 -12.52
N ARG A 197 14.18 -1.19 -11.87
CA ARG A 197 15.62 -1.00 -11.95
C ARG A 197 16.23 -1.37 -10.59
N THR A 198 17.24 -2.23 -10.59
CA THR A 198 17.98 -2.63 -9.38
C THR A 198 19.44 -2.23 -9.52
N VAL A 199 19.97 -1.54 -8.53
CA VAL A 199 21.41 -1.27 -8.44
C VAL A 199 22.05 -2.41 -7.68
N VAL A 200 22.98 -3.11 -8.32
CA VAL A 200 23.84 -4.07 -7.64
C VAL A 200 25.23 -3.47 -7.55
N ALA A 201 25.77 -3.42 -6.33
CA ALA A 201 27.13 -2.98 -6.07
C ALA A 201 27.90 -4.13 -5.41
N ASP A 202 29.07 -4.45 -5.96
CA ASP A 202 29.94 -5.52 -5.48
C ASP A 202 31.36 -5.04 -5.21
N ILE A 203 32.00 -5.72 -4.26
CA ILE A 203 33.42 -5.59 -3.96
C ILE A 203 34.08 -6.92 -4.32
N ARG A 204 34.77 -6.99 -5.45
CA ARG A 204 35.49 -8.20 -5.89
C ARG A 204 36.57 -8.58 -4.87
N GLY A 205 36.58 -9.86 -4.48
CA GLY A 205 37.67 -10.44 -3.70
C GLY A 205 39.00 -10.35 -4.43
N SER A 206 40.09 -10.16 -3.69
CA SER A 206 41.44 -10.14 -4.27
C SER A 206 41.94 -11.55 -4.61
N ASP A 207 41.54 -12.55 -3.82
CA ASP A 207 42.13 -13.89 -3.88
C ASP A 207 41.22 -14.89 -4.63
N VAL A 208 39.91 -14.79 -4.45
CA VAL A 208 38.90 -15.64 -5.12
C VAL A 208 37.79 -14.78 -5.74
N PRO A 209 38.05 -14.10 -6.87
CA PRO A 209 37.12 -13.13 -7.46
C PRO A 209 35.85 -13.75 -8.08
N GLY A 210 35.75 -15.08 -8.13
CA GLY A 210 34.60 -15.83 -8.66
C GLY A 210 33.59 -16.27 -7.60
N GLU A 211 33.90 -16.10 -6.31
CA GLU A 211 32.99 -16.43 -5.22
C GLU A 211 32.19 -15.20 -4.79
N LEU A 212 30.87 -15.36 -4.64
CA LEU A 212 29.97 -14.32 -4.18
C LEU A 212 29.50 -14.66 -2.76
N THR A 213 29.85 -13.81 -1.80
CA THR A 213 29.22 -13.84 -0.48
C THR A 213 28.12 -12.80 -0.45
N SER A 214 26.87 -13.23 -0.52
CA SER A 214 25.70 -12.37 -0.31
C SER A 214 25.19 -12.51 1.11
N TRP A 215 25.09 -11.39 1.83
CA TRP A 215 24.44 -11.34 3.14
C TRP A 215 23.03 -10.76 2.95
N GLY A 216 22.03 -11.64 2.88
CA GLY A 216 20.63 -11.25 2.88
C GLY A 216 20.06 -11.28 4.30
N PHE A 217 19.52 -10.17 4.78
CA PHE A 217 18.68 -10.18 5.99
C PHE A 217 17.29 -10.74 5.63
N TYR A 218 17.15 -12.05 5.64
CA TYR A 218 15.85 -12.70 5.52
C TYR A 218 15.13 -12.72 6.88
N ARG A 219 14.05 -11.96 7.02
CA ARG A 219 13.03 -12.24 8.04
C ARG A 219 12.10 -13.34 7.51
N GLY A 220 12.54 -14.59 7.61
CA GLY A 220 11.67 -15.76 7.47
C GLY A 220 11.06 -16.11 8.82
N ASN A 221 9.74 -16.28 8.88
CA ASN A 221 9.09 -16.92 10.03
C ASN A 221 9.62 -18.35 10.15
N ARG A 222 10.31 -18.66 11.25
CA ARG A 222 10.52 -20.06 11.67
C ARG A 222 9.15 -20.64 12.00
N THR A 223 8.65 -21.53 11.15
CA THR A 223 7.82 -22.64 11.63
C THR A 223 8.78 -23.68 12.20
N ASN A 224 8.69 -23.90 13.51
CA ASN A 224 9.32 -25.04 14.16
C ASN A 224 8.53 -26.29 13.75
N ASP A 225 9.19 -27.26 13.15
CA ASP A 225 8.91 -28.68 13.34
C ASP A 225 9.91 -29.23 14.37
#